data_AF-A0A0S7XHQ0-F1
#
_entry.id   AF-A0A0S7XHQ0-F1
#
_cell.length_a   1.000
_cell.length_b   1.000
_cell.length_c   1.000
_cell.angle_alpha   90.00
_cell.angle_beta   90.00
_cell.angle_gamma   90.00
#
_symmetry.space_group_name_H-M   'P 1'
#
loop_
_entity.id
_entity.type
_entity.pdbx_description
1 polymer ?
#
loop_
_entity_poly.entity_id
_entity_poly.type
_entity_poly.pdbx_seq_one_letter_code
_entity_poly.pdbx_strand_id
1 'polypeptide(L)' 'MAKVEDTPENFKICMQKNCNTCPSFPRGKGEGLYCARGASQQPVEKKGCNCPECPLWIDAGLSRMYYCVPS' A
#
# COMPACT_ATOMS: atom_id res chain seq x y z
N MET A 1 -4.07 -8.26 14.71
CA MET A 1 -3.50 -6.90 14.59
C MET A 1 -2.98 -6.73 13.17
N ALA A 2 -3.22 -5.59 12.52
CA ALA A 2 -2.52 -5.29 11.27
C ALA A 2 -1.02 -5.21 11.59
N LYS A 3 -0.16 -5.86 10.80
CA LYS A 3 1.28 -5.86 11.07
C LYS A 3 1.92 -4.48 10.81
N VAL A 4 1.22 -3.59 10.10
CA VAL A 4 1.62 -2.21 9.83
C VAL A 4 0.64 -1.29 10.54
N GLU A 5 1.16 -0.32 11.30
CA GLU A 5 0.35 0.68 12.01
C GLU A 5 -0.07 1.84 11.09
N ASP A 6 -1.29 2.37 11.27
CA ASP A 6 -1.76 3.55 10.55
C ASP A 6 -1.32 4.84 11.24
N THR A 7 -0.07 5.23 10.99
CA THR A 7 0.52 6.47 11.49
C THR A 7 0.83 7.44 10.34
N PRO A 8 0.90 8.76 10.60
CA PRO A 8 1.34 9.74 9.60
C PRO A 8 2.73 9.43 9.02
N GLU A 9 3.62 8.89 9.85
CA GLU A 9 4.98 8.48 9.47
C GLU A 9 4.95 7.33 8.46
N ASN A 10 4.17 6.28 8.74
CA ASN A 10 3.99 5.15 7.83
C ASN A 10 3.28 5.56 6.55
N PHE A 11 2.27 6.43 6.63
CA PHE A 11 1.63 6.98 5.43
C PHE A 11 2.63 7.74 4.55
N LYS A 12 3.49 8.55 5.16
CA LYS A 12 4.56 9.28 4.47
C LYS A 12 5.56 8.32 3.82
N ILE A 13 6.04 7.29 4.54
CA ILE A 13 6.93 6.26 3.98
C ILE A 13 6.27 5.57 2.78
N CYS A 14 5.04 5.12 2.94
CA CYS A 14 4.26 4.47 1.89
C CYS A 14 4.17 5.34 0.63
N MET A 15 3.79 6.62 0.78
CA MET A 15 3.60 7.52 -0.35
C MET A 15 4.91 8.01 -0.96
N GLN A 16 5.94 8.31 -0.17
CA GLN A 16 7.20 8.83 -0.70
C GLN A 16 8.08 7.74 -1.30
N LYS A 17 8.03 6.52 -0.77
CA LYS A 17 8.97 5.45 -1.14
C LYS A 17 8.36 4.32 -1.96
N ASN A 18 7.03 4.15 -2.00
CA ASN A 18 6.45 2.97 -2.63
C ASN A 18 5.15 3.20 -3.42
N CYS A 19 4.00 3.32 -2.78
CA CYS A 19 2.71 3.26 -3.46
C CYS A 19 2.50 4.37 -4.51
N ASN A 20 3.10 5.55 -4.36
CA ASN A 20 2.95 6.64 -5.33
C ASN A 20 3.58 6.34 -6.69
N THR A 21 4.60 5.46 -6.74
CA THR A 21 5.25 5.02 -8.00
C THR A 21 4.73 3.68 -8.49
N CYS A 22 3.80 3.06 -7.77
CA CYS A 22 3.22 1.77 -8.14
C CYS A 22 2.33 1.89 -9.39
N PRO A 23 2.51 1.04 -10.42
CA PRO A 23 1.68 1.04 -11.64
C PRO A 23 0.20 0.77 -11.37
N SER A 24 -0.11 0.01 -10.31
CA SER A 24 -1.49 -0.34 -9.92
C SER A 24 -2.09 0.60 -8.87
N PHE A 25 -1.47 1.75 -8.59
CA PHE A 25 -2.02 2.69 -7.61
C PHE A 25 -3.23 3.44 -8.21
N PRO A 26 -4.43 3.39 -7.60
CA PRO A 26 -5.64 4.01 -8.16
C PRO A 26 -5.56 5.53 -8.30
N ARG A 27 -4.63 6.19 -7.58
CA ARG A 27 -4.44 7.65 -7.49
C ARG A 27 -5.70 8.35 -6.97
N GLY A 28 -5.54 9.16 -5.93
CA GLY A 28 -6.69 9.86 -5.33
C GLY A 28 -6.36 10.47 -3.97
N LYS A 29 -7.21 11.37 -3.51
CA LYS A 29 -7.06 11.98 -2.19
C LYS A 29 -7.36 10.94 -1.11
N GLY A 30 -6.41 10.72 -0.20
CA GLY A 30 -6.55 9.77 0.90
C GLY A 30 -6.15 8.32 0.56
N GLU A 31 -5.84 8.04 -0.70
CA GLU A 31 -5.34 6.74 -1.15
C GLU A 31 -3.91 6.48 -0.62
N GLY A 32 -3.65 5.25 -0.16
CA GLY A 32 -2.34 4.84 0.35
C GLY A 32 -2.42 4.01 1.62
N LEU A 33 -1.29 3.40 2.00
CA LEU A 33 -1.13 2.59 3.22
C LEU A 33 -2.17 1.45 3.35
N TYR A 34 -2.54 0.83 2.23
CA TYR A 34 -3.59 -0.19 2.18
C TYR A 34 -3.30 -1.45 3.01
N CYS A 35 -2.02 -1.75 3.27
CA CYS A 35 -1.61 -2.85 4.15
C CYS A 35 -1.99 -2.63 5.63
N ALA A 36 -2.34 -1.39 6.01
CA ALA A 36 -2.88 -1.05 7.33
C ALA A 36 -4.35 -0.61 7.26
N ARG A 37 -4.73 0.15 6.22
CA ARG A 37 -6.05 0.81 6.10
C ARG A 37 -7.14 -0.03 5.42
N GLY A 38 -6.77 -1.12 4.74
CA GLY A 38 -7.68 -1.87 3.87
C GLY A 38 -7.61 -1.41 2.41
N ALA A 39 -8.38 -2.09 1.55
CA ALA A 39 -8.35 -1.88 0.10
C ALA A 39 -8.96 -0.54 -0.34
N SER A 40 -8.65 -0.12 -1.56
CA SER A 40 -9.26 1.06 -2.15
C SER A 40 -10.75 0.83 -2.41
N GLN A 41 -11.54 1.90 -2.31
CA GLN A 41 -12.94 1.89 -2.75
C GLN A 41 -13.07 2.05 -4.27
N GLN A 42 -11.99 2.47 -4.92
CA GLN A 42 -11.94 2.65 -6.37
C GLN A 42 -11.56 1.33 -7.06
N PRO A 43 -12.04 1.08 -8.29
CA PRO A 43 -11.59 -0.05 -9.08
C PRO A 43 -10.09 0.06 -9.39
N VAL A 44 -9.34 -1.01 -9.11
CA VAL A 44 -7.89 -1.07 -9.32
C VAL A 44 -7.54 -2.14 -10.36
N GLU A 45 -6.86 -1.73 -11.43
CA GLU A 45 -6.26 -2.65 -12.39
C GLU A 45 -4.87 -3.12 -11.93
N LYS A 46 -4.61 -4.44 -11.99
CA LYS A 46 -3.31 -5.02 -11.63
C LYS A 46 -2.32 -4.92 -12.79
N LYS A 47 -1.59 -3.79 -12.85
CA LYS A 47 -0.55 -3.50 -13.87
C LYS A 47 0.89 -3.77 -13.37
N GLY A 48 1.03 -4.24 -12.13
CA GLY A 48 2.30 -4.47 -11.43
C GLY A 48 2.31 -3.82 -10.05
N CYS A 49 2.97 -4.41 -9.05
CA CYS A 49 3.16 -3.81 -7.72
C CYS A 49 4.63 -3.83 -7.30
N ASN A 50 5.10 -2.72 -6.73
CA ASN A 50 6.38 -2.61 -6.02
C ASN A 50 6.24 -2.93 -4.52
N CYS A 51 5.14 -3.57 -4.11
CA CYS A 51 4.86 -3.94 -2.72
C CYS A 51 6.07 -4.62 -2.01
N PRO A 52 6.81 -5.57 -2.64
CA PRO A 52 7.96 -6.23 -2.00
C PRO A 52 9.17 -5.32 -1.76
N GLU A 53 9.21 -4.14 -2.39
CA GLU A 53 10.28 -3.15 -2.21
C GLU A 53 9.94 -2.12 -1.11
N CYS A 54 8.70 -2.15 -0.59
CA CYS A 54 8.24 -1.21 0.42
C CYS A 54 8.91 -1.50 1.78
N PRO A 55 9.54 -0.51 2.43
CA PRO A 55 10.12 -0.70 3.76
C PRO A 55 9.12 -1.22 4.79
N LEU A 56 7.88 -0.71 4.75
CA LEU A 56 6.81 -1.16 5.66
C LEU A 56 6.38 -2.61 5.42
N TRP A 57 6.49 -3.07 4.18
CA TRP A 57 6.14 -4.46 3.83
C TRP A 57 7.22 -5.42 4.33
N ILE A 58 8.48 -5.04 4.15
CA ILE A 58 9.66 -5.81 4.57
C ILE A 58 9.70 -5.89 6.10
N ASP A 59 9.63 -4.75 6.78
CA ASP A 59 9.70 -4.65 8.24
C ASP A 59 8.57 -5.42 8.93
N ALA A 60 7.35 -5.32 8.39
CA ALA A 60 6.21 -6.06 8.89
C ALA A 60 6.21 -7.55 8.51
N GLY A 61 7.17 -8.04 7.70
CA GLY A 61 7.20 -9.43 7.24
C GLY A 61 5.91 -9.84 6.53
N LEU A 62 5.43 -9.00 5.62
CA LEU A 62 4.28 -9.28 4.78
C LEU A 62 4.68 -10.22 3.63
N SER A 63 3.70 -10.90 3.03
CA SER A 63 3.91 -11.79 1.88
C SER A 63 2.92 -11.54 0.75
N ARG A 64 1.76 -10.95 1.07
CA ARG A 64 0.74 -10.57 0.09
C ARG A 64 1.12 -9.27 -0.62
N MET A 65 0.70 -9.14 -1.87
CA MET A 65 0.78 -7.90 -2.65
C MET A 65 -0.61 -7.39 -3.01
N TYR A 66 -0.69 -6.23 -3.67
CA TYR A 66 -1.95 -5.65 -4.14
C TYR A 66 -2.97 -5.41 -3.02
N TYR A 67 -2.52 -4.86 -1.89
CA TYR A 67 -3.39 -4.49 -0.77
C TYR A 67 -4.45 -3.44 -1.17
N CYS A 68 -4.21 -2.66 -2.23
CA CYS A 68 -5.18 -1.73 -2.80
C CYS A 68 -6.39 -2.43 -3.47
N VAL A 69 -6.32 -3.74 -3.73
CA VAL A 69 -7.42 -4.52 -4.32
C VAL A 69 -8.16 -5.27 -3.20
N PRO A 70 -9.50 -5.21 -3.15
CA PRO A 70 -10.27 -6.02 -2.21
C PRO A 70 -9.96 -7.52 -2.40
N SER A 71 -9.88 -8.23 -1.28
CA SER A 71 -9.61 -9.68 -1.25
C SER A 71 -10.87 -10.46 -1.59
#